data_AF-A0A2W7A2E8-F1
#
_entry.id   AF-A0A2W7A2E8-F1
#
_cell.length_a   1.000
_cell.length_b   1.000
_cell.length_c   1.000
_cell.angle_alpha   90.00
_cell.angle_beta   90.00
_cell.angle_gamma   90.00
#
_symmetry.space_group_name_H-M   'P 1'
#
loop_
_entity.id
_entity.type
_entity.pdbx_description
1 polymer ?
#
loop_
_entity_poly.entity_id
_entity_poly.type
_entity_poly.pdbx_seq_one_letter_code
_entity_poly.pdbx_strand_id
1 'polypeptide(L)'
;MNQQWWIGCGALPLWGTSLTIALVAPGLVGVVAPALGQSALPAYSLVVTSPLDGPVAADEVLTLREALELANGTLTPEDLSAAEQALVEALPAGQGSQISFALPEDQAVISLVDLLPEIVAPELVIDGTTQAGYDADAGLDPRFPPAPAVSLTVAEGIEVARGLTIAADGVTVRGLSIYGFRTSDRATQTTPPSDIFVSALAPPVDASPLSPVLELFRLETPETAPRGVVIEQNWLGLPPDEAFPAVPSAFGVTVFNAVETTIRNNRIQNHDGSAIITGFRADGLQVSENAIIGNGLSGMPDAIRLEGTIDRSAITNNLICANDGSGIYMFKPEGATQISGNAIQYNGRRFERAAVYLMGSDHQVNDNFIGYQPGPGVVVTAYPESRRNQIRGNRYAELDGLAIDLNTQGNTGVQDFQKGDGPNPPRNSHHRRRETGNAAIDAPQFDSYTFATGPGQVTLTGTADPNSEVDLYRVDGAGFPYSPLSEQLGTVTASPEGSFSAS
;
A
#
# COMPACT_ATOMS: atom_id res chain seq x y z
N MET A 1 -8.93 -22.42 -8.55
CA MET A 1 -9.60 -21.26 -9.17
C MET A 1 -8.52 -20.25 -9.50
N ASN A 2 -8.13 -20.18 -10.78
CA ASN A 2 -7.04 -19.32 -11.25
C ASN A 2 -7.65 -18.00 -11.72
N GLN A 3 -7.69 -16.98 -10.87
CA GLN A 3 -7.95 -15.62 -11.33
C GLN A 3 -6.63 -15.00 -11.77
N GLN A 4 -6.43 -14.89 -13.09
CA GLN A 4 -5.36 -14.09 -13.67
C GLN A 4 -5.91 -12.67 -13.89
N TRP A 5 -5.45 -11.74 -13.08
CA TRP A 5 -5.64 -10.32 -13.31
C TRP A 5 -4.63 -9.90 -14.39
N TRP A 6 -5.11 -9.70 -15.62
CA TRP A 6 -4.31 -9.18 -16.73
C TRP A 6 -4.32 -7.65 -16.68
N ILE A 7 -3.30 -7.03 -16.10
CA ILE A 7 -2.98 -5.62 -16.36
C ILE A 7 -1.96 -5.62 -17.50
N GLY A 8 -2.42 -5.23 -18.70
CA GLY A 8 -1.64 -5.31 -19.93
C GLY A 8 -0.51 -4.29 -19.96
N CYS A 9 0.74 -4.76 -19.96
CA CYS A 9 1.90 -4.00 -20.44
C CYS A 9 2.05 -4.23 -21.95
N GLY A 10 2.05 -3.16 -22.74
CA GLY A 10 2.27 -3.22 -24.17
C GLY A 10 3.01 -1.99 -24.70
N ALA A 11 4.28 -1.82 -24.32
CA ALA A 11 5.18 -0.88 -24.98
C ALA A 11 6.07 -1.66 -25.98
N LEU A 12 5.91 -1.39 -27.28
CA LEU A 12 6.86 -1.82 -28.32
C LEU A 12 7.67 -0.60 -28.80
N PRO A 13 8.96 -0.78 -29.14
CA PRO A 13 9.87 0.32 -29.44
C PRO A 13 9.71 0.82 -30.89
N LEU A 14 9.59 2.13 -31.06
CA LEU A 14 9.66 2.81 -32.35
C LEU A 14 11.11 2.89 -32.84
N TRP A 15 11.39 2.27 -33.99
CA TRP A 15 12.58 2.53 -34.79
C TRP A 15 12.34 3.72 -35.73
N GLY A 16 13.37 4.55 -35.86
CA GLY A 16 13.26 5.91 -36.37
C GLY A 16 13.26 6.07 -37.88
N THR A 17 12.99 7.32 -38.28
CA THR A 17 13.53 7.94 -39.49
C THR A 17 13.58 9.45 -39.26
N SER A 18 14.79 10.01 -39.31
CA SER A 18 15.04 11.44 -39.32
C SER A 18 14.50 12.07 -40.61
N LEU A 19 13.63 13.06 -40.48
CA LEU A 19 13.27 13.94 -41.58
C LEU A 19 13.49 15.40 -41.16
N THR A 20 14.57 15.98 -41.68
CA THR A 20 14.89 17.40 -41.63
C THR A 20 13.89 18.15 -42.51
N ILE A 21 13.02 18.98 -41.92
CA ILE A 21 12.20 19.96 -42.64
C ILE A 21 12.61 21.36 -42.19
N ALA A 22 12.84 22.20 -43.20
CA ALA A 22 13.42 23.52 -43.15
C ALA A 22 12.54 24.56 -42.44
N LEU A 23 13.22 25.48 -41.74
CA LEU A 23 12.68 26.73 -41.23
C LEU A 23 12.10 27.59 -42.36
N VAL A 24 10.84 28.00 -42.21
CA VAL A 24 10.30 29.25 -42.76
C VAL A 24 9.48 29.93 -41.67
N ALA A 25 10.01 31.03 -41.11
CA ALA A 25 9.21 32.02 -40.40
C ALA A 25 8.56 32.96 -41.44
N PRO A 26 7.30 33.39 -41.26
CA PRO A 26 7.09 34.65 -40.55
C PRO A 26 5.77 34.77 -39.76
N GLY A 27 5.73 35.69 -38.78
CA GLY A 27 4.50 36.39 -38.37
C GLY A 27 3.95 36.05 -36.98
N LEU A 28 4.62 36.51 -35.91
CA LEU A 28 4.05 36.58 -34.56
C LEU A 28 3.01 37.70 -34.49
N VAL A 29 1.73 37.34 -34.63
CA VAL A 29 0.61 38.14 -34.11
C VAL A 29 0.34 37.63 -32.71
N GLY A 30 0.65 38.44 -31.70
CA GLY A 30 0.41 38.14 -30.30
C GLY A 30 -1.09 38.07 -30.01
N VAL A 31 -1.65 36.86 -30.04
CA VAL A 31 -2.91 36.56 -29.37
C VAL A 31 -2.53 36.23 -27.94
N VAL A 32 -2.72 37.21 -27.04
CA VAL A 32 -2.76 36.92 -25.61
C VAL A 32 -3.99 36.05 -25.41
N ALA A 33 -3.79 34.74 -25.29
CA ALA A 33 -4.85 33.86 -24.82
C ALA A 33 -5.24 34.36 -23.43
N PRO A 34 -6.54 34.60 -23.16
CA PRO A 34 -6.95 34.86 -21.79
C PRO A 34 -6.53 33.65 -20.97
N ALA A 35 -5.81 33.88 -19.88
CA ALA A 35 -5.66 32.89 -18.84
C ALA A 35 -7.09 32.54 -18.40
N LEU A 36 -7.55 31.34 -18.76
CA LEU A 36 -8.72 30.74 -18.13
C LEU A 36 -8.30 30.52 -16.67
N GLY A 37 -8.60 31.50 -15.81
CA GLY A 37 -8.63 31.27 -14.39
C GLY A 37 -9.66 30.18 -14.15
N GLN A 38 -9.20 28.98 -13.80
CA GLN A 38 -10.05 28.04 -13.08
C GLN A 38 -10.52 28.81 -11.85
N SER A 39 -11.81 29.18 -11.81
CA SER A 39 -12.40 29.65 -10.57
C SER A 39 -12.14 28.55 -9.55
N ALA A 40 -11.43 28.87 -8.47
CA ALA A 40 -11.24 27.93 -7.38
C ALA A 40 -12.61 27.43 -6.94
N LEU A 41 -12.73 26.12 -6.69
CA LEU A 41 -13.96 25.55 -6.14
C LEU A 41 -14.30 26.29 -4.83
N PRO A 42 -15.57 26.62 -4.59
CA PRO A 42 -15.96 27.17 -3.31
C PRO A 42 -15.66 26.18 -2.19
N ALA A 43 -15.21 26.68 -1.06
CA ALA A 43 -14.87 25.87 0.10
C ALA A 43 -15.89 26.09 1.22
N TYR A 44 -16.26 25.00 1.88
CA TYR A 44 -17.30 25.02 2.91
C TYR A 44 -16.88 24.22 4.15
N SER A 45 -17.31 24.68 5.32
CA SER A 45 -17.45 23.84 6.51
C SER A 45 -18.84 23.24 6.48
N LEU A 46 -18.90 21.91 6.51
CA LEU A 46 -20.09 21.09 6.28
C LEU A 46 -20.30 20.18 7.49
N VAL A 47 -21.51 20.16 8.05
CA VAL A 47 -21.85 19.31 9.19
C VAL A 47 -22.87 18.26 8.78
N VAL A 48 -22.41 17.01 8.62
CA VAL A 48 -23.27 15.87 8.29
C VAL A 48 -24.08 15.47 9.52
N THR A 49 -25.41 15.52 9.39
CA THR A 49 -26.36 15.26 10.49
C THR A 49 -27.27 14.05 10.25
N SER A 50 -27.19 13.43 9.07
CA SER A 50 -28.01 12.27 8.71
C SER A 50 -27.17 11.06 8.31
N PRO A 51 -27.55 9.85 8.79
CA PRO A 51 -26.96 8.59 8.35
C PRO A 51 -27.52 8.08 7.02
N LEU A 52 -28.52 8.76 6.46
CA LEU A 52 -29.19 8.31 5.25
C LEU A 52 -28.29 8.52 4.03
N ASP A 53 -28.43 7.62 3.05
CA ASP A 53 -27.90 7.77 1.71
C ASP A 53 -29.03 7.64 0.69
N GLY A 54 -29.04 8.52 -0.31
CA GLY A 54 -30.09 8.61 -1.31
C GLY A 54 -29.85 9.78 -2.27
N PRO A 55 -30.73 9.97 -3.26
CA PRO A 55 -30.65 11.13 -4.14
C PRO A 55 -30.73 12.44 -3.35
N VAL A 56 -29.97 13.45 -3.79
CA VAL A 56 -30.00 14.81 -3.21
C VAL A 56 -31.43 15.34 -3.18
N ALA A 57 -31.86 15.82 -2.01
CA ALA A 57 -33.19 16.37 -1.82
C ALA A 57 -33.19 17.43 -0.72
N ALA A 58 -33.70 18.63 -1.03
CA ALA A 58 -33.80 19.69 -0.05
C ALA A 58 -34.74 19.29 1.11
N ASP A 59 -34.18 19.02 2.29
CA ASP A 59 -34.89 18.57 3.48
C ASP A 59 -34.30 19.15 4.79
N GLU A 60 -34.47 18.50 5.94
CA GLU A 60 -34.06 19.05 7.25
C GLU A 60 -32.66 18.60 7.70
N VAL A 61 -31.95 17.79 6.90
CA VAL A 61 -30.69 17.17 7.29
C VAL A 61 -29.67 17.20 6.15
N LEU A 62 -28.38 17.22 6.50
CA LEU A 62 -27.30 17.14 5.50
C LEU A 62 -26.71 15.73 5.52
N THR A 63 -26.75 15.05 4.38
CA THR A 63 -26.13 13.72 4.19
C THR A 63 -24.66 13.83 3.78
N LEU A 64 -23.90 12.73 3.91
CA LEU A 64 -22.52 12.67 3.40
C LEU A 64 -22.46 12.87 1.87
N ARG A 65 -23.45 12.36 1.12
CA ARG A 65 -23.51 12.54 -0.33
C ARG A 65 -23.65 14.02 -0.70
N GLU A 66 -24.58 14.74 -0.07
CA GLU A 66 -24.76 16.18 -0.29
C GLU A 66 -23.52 16.97 0.11
N ALA A 67 -22.89 16.63 1.24
CA ALA A 67 -21.65 17.28 1.66
C ALA A 67 -20.52 17.10 0.62
N LEU A 68 -20.39 15.91 0.04
CA LEU A 68 -19.43 15.65 -1.04
C LEU A 68 -19.79 16.43 -2.31
N GLU A 69 -21.05 16.48 -2.71
CA GLU A 69 -21.49 17.23 -3.89
C GLU A 69 -21.30 18.76 -3.72
N LEU A 70 -21.53 19.29 -2.52
CA LEU A 70 -21.23 20.69 -2.17
C LEU A 70 -19.74 20.97 -2.25
N ALA A 71 -18.90 20.11 -1.67
CA ALA A 71 -17.45 20.25 -1.72
C ALA A 71 -16.93 20.19 -3.18
N ASN A 72 -17.50 19.31 -3.99
CA ASN A 72 -17.16 19.16 -5.41
C ASN A 72 -17.72 20.30 -6.29
N GLY A 73 -18.63 21.13 -5.77
CA GLY A 73 -19.32 22.17 -6.52
C GLY A 73 -20.35 21.65 -7.53
N THR A 74 -20.81 20.41 -7.40
CA THR A 74 -21.90 19.84 -8.21
C THR A 74 -23.28 20.12 -7.60
N LEU A 75 -23.32 20.43 -6.31
CA LEU A 75 -24.46 20.97 -5.58
C LEU A 75 -24.11 22.37 -5.07
N THR A 76 -25.03 23.33 -5.07
CA THR A 76 -24.79 24.66 -4.49
C THR A 76 -25.66 24.91 -3.27
N PRO A 77 -25.28 25.81 -2.34
CA PRO A 77 -26.08 26.12 -1.16
C PRO A 77 -27.51 26.59 -1.48
N GLU A 78 -27.72 27.19 -2.66
CA GLU A 78 -29.05 27.63 -3.12
C GLU A 78 -30.00 26.47 -3.46
N ASP A 79 -29.46 25.28 -3.73
CA ASP A 79 -30.23 24.07 -4.00
C ASP A 79 -30.71 23.39 -2.70
N LEU A 80 -30.15 23.79 -1.55
CA LEU A 80 -30.47 23.27 -0.22
C LEU A 80 -31.67 23.99 0.41
N SER A 81 -32.33 23.32 1.37
CA SER A 81 -33.33 23.94 2.23
C SER A 81 -32.70 24.97 3.19
N ALA A 82 -33.55 25.77 3.86
CA ALA A 82 -33.10 26.70 4.88
C ALA A 82 -32.44 26.01 6.10
N ALA A 83 -32.83 24.77 6.42
CA ALA A 83 -32.26 24.01 7.53
C ALA A 83 -30.88 23.47 7.16
N GLU A 84 -30.72 22.92 5.97
CA GLU A 84 -29.44 22.46 5.44
C GLU A 84 -28.43 23.60 5.26
N GLN A 85 -28.87 24.76 4.76
CA GLN A 85 -28.01 25.95 4.65
C GLN A 85 -27.41 26.37 6.00
N ALA A 86 -28.09 26.09 7.12
CA ALA A 86 -27.55 26.37 8.45
C ALA A 86 -26.41 25.40 8.86
N LEU A 87 -26.23 24.28 8.15
CA LEU A 87 -25.17 23.30 8.31
C LEU A 87 -23.99 23.54 7.36
N VAL A 88 -24.05 24.60 6.54
CA VAL A 88 -23.06 24.97 5.54
C VAL A 88 -22.54 26.37 5.81
N GLU A 89 -21.25 26.48 6.14
CA GLU A 89 -20.57 27.77 6.31
C GLU A 89 -19.49 27.96 5.23
N ALA A 90 -19.50 29.08 4.53
CA ALA A 90 -18.48 29.37 3.53
C ALA A 90 -17.11 29.62 4.19
N LEU A 91 -16.07 28.94 3.70
CA LEU A 91 -14.71 29.12 4.16
C LEU A 91 -13.96 30.18 3.32
N PRO A 92 -12.90 30.80 3.89
CA PRO A 92 -12.06 31.73 3.15
C PRO A 92 -11.43 31.08 1.91
N ALA A 93 -11.26 31.89 0.85
CA ALA A 93 -10.60 31.43 -0.37
C ALA A 93 -9.17 30.91 -0.08
N GLY A 94 -8.82 29.78 -0.69
CA GLY A 94 -7.53 29.12 -0.50
C GLY A 94 -7.47 28.14 0.68
N GLN A 95 -8.62 27.78 1.26
CA GLN A 95 -8.75 26.61 2.13
C GLN A 95 -9.57 25.53 1.40
N GLY A 96 -9.29 24.26 1.65
CA GLY A 96 -10.16 23.16 1.26
C GLY A 96 -11.43 23.09 2.12
N SER A 97 -12.48 22.44 1.59
CA SER A 97 -13.69 22.14 2.34
C SER A 97 -13.42 21.20 3.52
N GLN A 98 -14.28 21.25 4.53
CA GLN A 98 -14.19 20.44 5.73
C GLN A 98 -15.54 19.77 5.99
N ILE A 99 -15.56 18.45 6.09
CA ILE A 99 -16.73 17.64 6.43
C ILE A 99 -16.53 17.12 7.85
N SER A 100 -17.46 17.53 8.72
CA SER A 100 -17.59 17.10 10.12
C SER A 100 -18.90 16.34 10.31
N PHE A 101 -19.02 15.63 11.43
CA PHE A 101 -20.17 14.77 11.73
C PHE A 101 -20.81 15.17 13.06
N ALA A 102 -22.14 15.25 13.04
CA ALA A 102 -22.99 15.43 14.21
C ALA A 102 -24.23 14.53 14.08
N LEU A 103 -23.99 13.25 13.80
CA LEU A 103 -25.01 12.21 13.71
C LEU A 103 -25.62 11.93 15.10
N PRO A 104 -26.88 11.52 15.19
CA PRO A 104 -27.45 11.01 16.45
C PRO A 104 -26.61 9.83 16.97
N GLU A 105 -26.36 9.78 18.30
CA GLU A 105 -25.45 8.79 18.91
C GLU A 105 -25.86 7.33 18.64
N ASP A 106 -27.16 7.05 18.48
CA ASP A 106 -27.72 5.74 18.16
C ASP A 106 -27.80 5.45 16.65
N GLN A 107 -27.36 6.39 15.81
CA GLN A 107 -27.49 6.36 14.36
C GLN A 107 -26.21 6.86 13.66
N ALA A 108 -25.03 6.52 14.18
CA ALA A 108 -23.75 6.93 13.60
C ALA A 108 -23.22 5.98 12.49
N VAL A 109 -24.12 5.22 11.85
CA VAL A 109 -23.80 4.27 10.77
C VAL A 109 -24.43 4.74 9.46
N ILE A 110 -23.62 5.28 8.57
CA ILE A 110 -24.02 5.69 7.22
C ILE A 110 -24.07 4.45 6.33
N SER A 111 -25.26 4.10 5.86
CA SER A 111 -25.52 2.89 5.06
C SER A 111 -25.73 3.24 3.59
N LEU A 112 -24.68 3.08 2.78
CA LEU A 112 -24.68 3.44 1.37
C LEU A 112 -25.58 2.53 0.53
N VAL A 113 -26.38 3.15 -0.33
CA VAL A 113 -27.26 2.48 -1.30
C VAL A 113 -26.72 2.56 -2.72
N ASP A 114 -25.77 3.46 -2.99
CA ASP A 114 -25.04 3.60 -4.26
C ASP A 114 -23.64 4.17 -4.00
N LEU A 115 -22.76 4.17 -5.03
CA LEU A 115 -21.45 4.80 -4.96
C LEU A 115 -21.57 6.28 -4.56
N LEU A 116 -20.74 6.72 -3.61
CA LEU A 116 -20.60 8.14 -3.29
C LEU A 116 -19.97 8.91 -4.48
N PRO A 117 -20.25 10.22 -4.60
CA PRO A 117 -19.56 11.08 -5.56
C PRO A 117 -18.04 10.99 -5.39
N GLU A 118 -17.31 10.95 -6.50
CA GLU A 118 -15.85 11.01 -6.50
C GLU A 118 -15.38 12.34 -5.91
N ILE A 119 -14.41 12.30 -4.99
CA ILE A 119 -13.86 13.49 -4.36
C ILE A 119 -12.91 14.17 -5.35
N VAL A 120 -13.38 15.25 -5.98
CA VAL A 120 -12.63 16.09 -6.90
C VAL A 120 -12.26 17.46 -6.29
N ALA A 121 -12.77 17.74 -5.09
CA ALA A 121 -12.43 18.92 -4.31
C ALA A 121 -11.01 18.78 -3.70
N PRO A 122 -10.04 19.65 -4.07
CA PRO A 122 -8.71 19.61 -3.48
C PRO A 122 -8.75 20.04 -2.02
N GLU A 123 -7.81 19.50 -1.24
CA GLU A 123 -7.62 19.79 0.19
C GLU A 123 -8.85 19.49 1.06
N LEU A 124 -9.81 18.68 0.56
CA LEU A 124 -10.98 18.27 1.33
C LEU A 124 -10.55 17.44 2.55
N VAL A 125 -11.06 17.81 3.72
CA VAL A 125 -10.90 17.03 4.96
C VAL A 125 -12.22 16.38 5.32
N ILE A 126 -12.23 15.05 5.47
CA ILE A 126 -13.35 14.27 6.03
C ILE A 126 -12.92 13.79 7.42
N ASP A 127 -13.52 14.36 8.46
CA ASP A 127 -13.07 14.19 9.84
C ASP A 127 -14.13 13.54 10.75
N GLY A 128 -14.07 12.21 10.85
CA GLY A 128 -14.91 11.42 11.75
C GLY A 128 -14.63 11.62 13.23
N THR A 129 -13.50 12.24 13.60
CA THR A 129 -13.15 12.51 15.01
C THR A 129 -14.01 13.62 15.63
N THR A 130 -14.74 14.35 14.78
CA THR A 130 -15.67 15.42 15.20
C THR A 130 -16.97 14.90 15.80
N GLN A 131 -17.32 13.63 15.54
CA GLN A 131 -18.53 13.01 16.03
C GLN A 131 -18.51 12.84 17.55
N ALA A 132 -19.61 13.20 18.21
CA ALA A 132 -19.80 12.95 19.63
C ALA A 132 -19.67 11.44 19.94
N GLY A 133 -18.90 11.11 20.98
CA GLY A 133 -18.59 9.73 21.35
C GLY A 133 -17.22 9.22 20.87
N TYR A 134 -16.53 9.94 19.97
CA TYR A 134 -15.12 9.65 19.67
C TYR A 134 -14.26 9.98 20.89
N ASP A 135 -13.50 8.99 21.37
CA ASP A 135 -12.60 9.13 22.51
C ASP A 135 -11.16 8.88 22.06
N ALA A 136 -10.40 9.96 21.91
CA ALA A 136 -9.00 9.91 21.47
C ALA A 136 -8.09 9.16 22.47
N ASP A 137 -8.50 9.03 23.73
CA ASP A 137 -7.72 8.42 24.80
C ASP A 137 -8.15 6.97 25.09
N ALA A 138 -9.24 6.47 24.48
CA ALA A 138 -9.77 5.12 24.71
C ALA A 138 -8.83 3.99 24.25
N GLY A 139 -7.87 4.27 23.37
CA GLY A 139 -6.88 3.31 22.88
C GLY A 139 -5.69 3.17 23.83
N LEU A 140 -5.73 2.22 24.78
CA LEU A 140 -4.60 1.94 25.67
C LEU A 140 -3.45 1.16 25.02
N ASP A 141 -3.67 0.56 23.84
CA ASP A 141 -2.61 -0.07 23.05
C ASP A 141 -2.09 0.94 22.01
N PRO A 142 -0.85 1.44 22.13
CA PRO A 142 -0.30 2.44 21.22
C PRO A 142 -0.17 1.94 19.77
N ARG A 143 -0.43 0.65 19.51
CA ARG A 143 -0.41 0.05 18.17
C ARG A 143 -1.73 0.18 17.41
N PHE A 144 -2.81 0.61 18.08
CA PHE A 144 -4.12 0.77 17.45
C PHE A 144 -4.62 2.21 17.60
N PRO A 145 -5.14 2.82 16.52
CA PRO A 145 -5.87 4.08 16.65
C PRO A 145 -7.16 3.87 17.46
N PRO A 146 -7.68 4.93 18.11
CA PRO A 146 -8.98 4.88 18.80
C PRO A 146 -10.12 4.40 17.90
N ALA A 147 -11.16 3.84 18.52
CA ALA A 147 -12.34 3.37 17.81
C ALA A 147 -13.10 4.57 17.18
N PRO A 148 -13.38 4.54 15.86
CA PRO A 148 -14.20 5.56 15.21
C PRO A 148 -15.63 5.59 15.75
N ALA A 149 -16.21 6.78 15.87
CA ALA A 149 -17.62 6.94 16.22
C ALA A 149 -18.55 6.91 15.00
N VAL A 150 -18.01 7.16 13.80
CA VAL A 150 -18.78 7.14 12.54
C VAL A 150 -18.39 5.93 11.72
N SER A 151 -19.39 5.20 11.21
CA SER A 151 -19.21 4.10 10.28
C SER A 151 -19.75 4.43 8.90
N LEU A 152 -19.05 3.96 7.87
CA LEU A 152 -19.48 3.94 6.48
C LEU A 152 -19.52 2.47 6.03
N THR A 153 -20.72 1.99 5.70
CA THR A 153 -20.95 0.62 5.24
C THR A 153 -22.00 0.59 4.14
N VAL A 154 -22.22 -0.58 3.55
CA VAL A 154 -23.32 -0.82 2.60
C VAL A 154 -24.63 -1.10 3.31
N ALA A 155 -25.74 -0.64 2.72
CA ALA A 155 -27.09 -1.00 3.15
C ALA A 155 -27.37 -2.51 2.95
N GLU A 156 -28.28 -3.06 3.75
CA GLU A 156 -28.60 -4.49 3.72
C GLU A 156 -29.04 -4.94 2.32
N GLY A 157 -28.39 -5.98 1.79
CA GLY A 157 -28.70 -6.56 0.48
C GLY A 157 -28.19 -5.75 -0.72
N ILE A 158 -27.46 -4.66 -0.49
CA ILE A 158 -26.88 -3.82 -1.55
C ILE A 158 -25.39 -4.13 -1.71
N GLU A 159 -24.90 -4.16 -2.95
CA GLU A 159 -23.48 -4.22 -3.27
C GLU A 159 -23.01 -2.84 -3.74
N VAL A 160 -22.05 -2.25 -3.02
CA VAL A 160 -21.36 -1.02 -3.42
C VAL A 160 -19.88 -1.33 -3.52
N ALA A 161 -19.26 -0.94 -4.64
CA ALA A 161 -17.88 -1.31 -4.91
C ALA A 161 -16.87 -0.56 -4.04
N ARG A 162 -17.17 0.68 -3.65
CA ARG A 162 -16.22 1.56 -2.97
C ARG A 162 -16.89 2.36 -1.88
N GLY A 163 -16.20 2.52 -0.75
CA GLY A 163 -16.58 3.48 0.28
C GLY A 163 -16.30 4.89 -0.21
N LEU A 164 -15.01 5.23 -0.34
CA LEU A 164 -14.57 6.54 -0.84
C LEU A 164 -13.72 6.41 -2.11
N THR A 165 -13.93 7.32 -3.05
CA THR A 165 -13.13 7.45 -4.28
C THR A 165 -12.49 8.84 -4.29
N ILE A 166 -11.17 8.91 -4.23
CA ILE A 166 -10.39 10.15 -4.13
C ILE A 166 -9.64 10.41 -5.44
N ALA A 167 -9.88 11.59 -6.03
CA ALA A 167 -9.25 12.02 -7.27
C ALA A 167 -8.62 13.43 -7.22
N ALA A 168 -8.64 14.06 -6.05
CA ALA A 168 -8.05 15.38 -5.84
C ALA A 168 -6.79 15.35 -4.97
N ASP A 169 -6.01 16.42 -5.09
CA ASP A 169 -4.83 16.66 -4.27
C ASP A 169 -5.21 16.96 -2.81
N GLY A 170 -4.33 16.60 -1.87
CA GLY A 170 -4.39 17.05 -0.48
C GLY A 170 -5.59 16.55 0.34
N VAL A 171 -6.35 15.59 -0.17
CA VAL A 171 -7.52 15.06 0.54
C VAL A 171 -7.09 14.29 1.79
N THR A 172 -7.73 14.58 2.92
CA THR A 172 -7.51 13.88 4.19
C THR A 172 -8.77 13.14 4.61
N VAL A 173 -8.64 11.84 4.90
CA VAL A 173 -9.71 11.01 5.48
C VAL A 173 -9.25 10.48 6.84
N ARG A 174 -9.99 10.81 7.90
CA ARG A 174 -9.63 10.38 9.25
C ARG A 174 -10.79 10.01 10.14
N GLY A 175 -10.51 9.13 11.11
CA GLY A 175 -11.42 8.82 12.21
C GLY A 175 -12.72 8.13 11.78
N LEU A 176 -12.70 7.38 10.67
CA LEU A 176 -13.86 6.63 10.17
C LEU A 176 -13.66 5.13 10.32
N SER A 177 -14.75 4.40 10.58
CA SER A 177 -14.84 2.96 10.34
C SER A 177 -15.43 2.76 8.94
N ILE A 178 -14.73 2.09 8.03
CA ILE A 178 -15.18 1.87 6.65
C ILE A 178 -15.11 0.37 6.36
N TYR A 179 -16.22 -0.25 5.95
CA TYR A 179 -16.28 -1.70 5.70
C TYR A 179 -17.46 -2.12 4.82
N GLY A 180 -17.45 -3.36 4.32
CA GLY A 180 -18.54 -3.94 3.53
C GLY A 180 -18.45 -3.74 2.02
N PHE A 181 -17.41 -3.07 1.52
CA PHE A 181 -17.32 -2.66 0.11
C PHE A 181 -16.76 -3.76 -0.79
N ARG A 182 -17.61 -4.25 -1.69
CA ARG A 182 -17.30 -5.31 -2.64
C ARG A 182 -18.29 -5.33 -3.80
N THR A 183 -17.95 -6.08 -4.83
CA THR A 183 -18.85 -6.44 -5.92
C THR A 183 -18.82 -7.93 -6.14
N SER A 184 -19.93 -8.49 -6.60
CA SER A 184 -20.00 -9.87 -7.10
C SER A 184 -18.92 -10.12 -8.17
N ASP A 185 -18.30 -11.32 -8.13
CA ASP A 185 -17.19 -11.73 -9.00
C ASP A 185 -17.56 -11.69 -10.50
N ARG A 186 -17.48 -10.52 -11.12
CA ARG A 186 -17.60 -10.33 -12.57
C ARG A 186 -16.24 -10.56 -13.22
N ALA A 187 -16.23 -11.28 -14.35
CA ALA A 187 -15.04 -11.82 -15.00
C ALA A 187 -13.99 -10.78 -15.45
N THR A 188 -14.31 -9.48 -15.43
CA THR A 188 -13.42 -8.38 -15.82
C THR A 188 -13.81 -7.10 -15.07
N GLN A 189 -13.24 -6.87 -13.89
CA GLN A 189 -13.32 -5.57 -13.22
C GLN A 189 -12.14 -4.71 -13.67
N THR A 190 -12.42 -3.49 -14.12
CA THR A 190 -11.39 -2.54 -14.61
C THR A 190 -10.58 -1.96 -13.46
N THR A 191 -11.18 -1.85 -12.27
CA THR A 191 -10.52 -1.38 -11.04
C THR A 191 -11.12 -2.03 -9.80
N PRO A 192 -10.30 -2.31 -8.77
CA PRO A 192 -10.72 -3.12 -7.63
C PRO A 192 -11.76 -2.39 -6.76
N PRO A 193 -12.70 -3.13 -6.14
CA PRO A 193 -13.52 -2.63 -5.05
C PRO A 193 -12.63 -2.41 -3.81
N SER A 194 -12.90 -1.39 -3.00
CA SER A 194 -12.11 -1.11 -1.79
C SER A 194 -12.81 -0.17 -0.83
N ASP A 195 -12.41 -0.17 0.44
CA ASP A 195 -12.88 0.84 1.40
C ASP A 195 -12.50 2.25 0.93
N ILE A 196 -11.24 2.43 0.50
CA ILE A 196 -10.75 3.69 -0.07
C ILE A 196 -9.97 3.42 -1.36
N PHE A 197 -10.38 4.08 -2.44
CA PHE A 197 -9.74 4.02 -3.75
C PHE A 197 -9.18 5.40 -4.14
N VAL A 198 -7.92 5.45 -4.57
CA VAL A 198 -7.25 6.71 -4.97
C VAL A 198 -6.78 6.64 -6.42
N SER A 199 -7.25 7.57 -7.27
CA SER A 199 -6.87 7.64 -8.69
C SER A 199 -7.20 9.00 -9.32
N ALA A 200 -6.41 9.44 -10.31
CA ALA A 200 -6.64 10.66 -11.11
C ALA A 200 -8.01 10.79 -11.78
N LEU A 201 -8.58 9.66 -12.18
CA LEU A 201 -9.94 9.55 -12.71
C LEU A 201 -10.34 8.11 -12.48
N ALA A 202 -11.32 7.86 -11.62
CA ALA A 202 -11.74 6.50 -11.33
C ALA A 202 -12.25 5.81 -12.61
N PRO A 203 -11.61 4.73 -13.08
CA PRO A 203 -12.20 3.89 -14.11
C PRO A 203 -13.56 3.39 -13.65
N PRO A 204 -14.54 3.21 -14.58
CA PRO A 204 -15.76 2.53 -14.19
C PRO A 204 -15.42 1.18 -13.58
N VAL A 205 -16.20 0.79 -12.58
CA VAL A 205 -15.96 -0.44 -11.81
C VAL A 205 -16.06 -1.69 -12.70
N ASP A 206 -16.95 -1.66 -13.70
CA ASP A 206 -17.12 -2.74 -14.68
C ASP A 206 -16.29 -2.50 -15.95
N ALA A 207 -15.62 -3.54 -16.46
CA ALA A 207 -15.07 -3.57 -17.81
C ALA A 207 -16.16 -4.02 -18.80
N SER A 208 -17.14 -3.16 -19.07
CA SER A 208 -18.05 -3.33 -20.19
C SER A 208 -17.32 -3.04 -21.50
N PRO A 209 -17.74 -3.57 -22.66
CA PRO A 209 -17.31 -3.06 -23.97
C PRO A 209 -17.55 -1.55 -24.16
N LEU A 210 -18.36 -0.94 -23.29
CA LEU A 210 -18.63 0.50 -23.20
C LEU A 210 -17.69 1.24 -22.23
N SER A 211 -16.81 0.53 -21.53
CA SER A 211 -15.87 1.15 -20.60
C SER A 211 -14.84 1.98 -21.39
N PRO A 212 -14.51 3.19 -20.92
CA PRO A 212 -13.60 4.06 -21.61
C PRO A 212 -12.24 3.38 -21.75
N VAL A 213 -11.61 3.58 -22.92
CA VAL A 213 -10.27 3.08 -23.22
C VAL A 213 -9.28 3.60 -22.18
N LEU A 214 -8.29 2.81 -21.77
CA LEU A 214 -7.32 3.18 -20.71
C LEU A 214 -6.62 4.54 -20.96
N GLU A 215 -6.48 4.95 -22.22
CA GLU A 215 -5.96 6.26 -22.64
C GLU A 215 -6.73 7.45 -22.04
N LEU A 216 -8.02 7.28 -21.68
CA LEU A 216 -8.85 8.32 -21.07
C LEU A 216 -8.46 8.64 -19.62
N PHE A 217 -7.77 7.73 -18.93
CA PHE A 217 -7.32 7.93 -17.54
C PHE A 217 -6.00 8.69 -17.42
N ARG A 218 -5.40 9.10 -18.56
CA ARG A 218 -4.14 9.87 -18.63
C ARG A 218 -3.04 9.32 -17.70
N LEU A 219 -2.95 7.98 -17.60
CA LEU A 219 -2.02 7.31 -16.68
C LEU A 219 -0.56 7.71 -16.95
N GLU A 220 -0.25 7.97 -18.22
CA GLU A 220 1.08 8.37 -18.67
C GLU A 220 1.49 9.80 -18.27
N THR A 221 0.60 10.64 -17.73
CA THR A 221 0.94 11.99 -17.25
C THR A 221 1.00 12.05 -15.72
N PRO A 222 2.19 11.94 -15.08
CA PRO A 222 2.33 12.02 -13.63
C PRO A 222 1.71 13.26 -12.98
N GLU A 223 1.76 14.38 -13.69
CA GLU A 223 1.23 15.68 -13.24
C GLU A 223 -0.29 15.68 -13.01
N THR A 224 -1.01 14.68 -13.54
CA THR A 224 -2.47 14.56 -13.35
C THR A 224 -2.84 13.59 -12.23
N ALA A 225 -1.86 12.91 -11.62
CA ALA A 225 -2.13 12.00 -10.49
C ALA A 225 -2.33 12.81 -9.20
N PRO A 226 -3.37 12.51 -8.39
CA PRO A 226 -3.59 13.18 -7.13
C PRO A 226 -2.37 13.05 -6.24
N ARG A 227 -2.01 14.16 -5.59
CA ARG A 227 -0.84 14.29 -4.74
C ARG A 227 -1.22 14.50 -3.28
N GLY A 228 -0.48 13.87 -2.37
CA GLY A 228 -0.55 14.23 -0.95
C GLY A 228 -1.84 13.83 -0.26
N VAL A 229 -2.50 12.76 -0.73
CA VAL A 229 -3.67 12.17 -0.05
C VAL A 229 -3.23 11.57 1.29
N VAL A 230 -4.00 11.81 2.35
CA VAL A 230 -3.71 11.33 3.70
C VAL A 230 -4.87 10.48 4.21
N ILE A 231 -4.59 9.23 4.57
CA ILE A 231 -5.53 8.27 5.15
C ILE A 231 -5.00 7.91 6.53
N GLU A 232 -5.67 8.36 7.59
CA GLU A 232 -5.14 8.21 8.95
C GLU A 232 -6.18 7.96 10.03
N GLN A 233 -5.80 7.22 11.08
CA GLN A 233 -6.67 6.97 12.24
C GLN A 233 -8.02 6.33 11.87
N ASN A 234 -8.07 5.60 10.75
CA ASN A 234 -9.28 4.88 10.33
C ASN A 234 -9.24 3.42 10.77
N TRP A 235 -10.44 2.85 10.90
CA TRP A 235 -10.65 1.40 11.00
C TRP A 235 -11.21 0.93 9.66
N LEU A 236 -10.44 0.12 8.92
CA LEU A 236 -10.80 -0.39 7.59
C LEU A 236 -11.07 -1.89 7.68
N GLY A 237 -12.20 -2.33 7.15
CA GLY A 237 -12.70 -3.70 7.19
C GLY A 237 -13.20 -4.19 8.56
N LEU A 238 -13.44 -3.26 9.50
CA LEU A 238 -14.06 -3.59 10.79
C LEU A 238 -15.03 -2.50 11.28
N PRO A 239 -16.18 -2.89 11.86
CA PRO A 239 -17.06 -1.99 12.61
C PRO A 239 -16.43 -1.53 13.95
N PRO A 240 -16.94 -0.43 14.55
CA PRO A 240 -16.43 0.10 15.82
C PRO A 240 -16.54 -0.84 17.03
N ASP A 241 -17.45 -1.82 16.98
CA ASP A 241 -17.61 -2.85 18.01
C ASP A 241 -16.65 -4.04 17.86
N GLU A 242 -15.75 -3.98 16.86
CA GLU A 242 -14.77 -5.01 16.50
C GLU A 242 -15.37 -6.35 16.06
N ALA A 243 -16.69 -6.42 15.85
CA ALA A 243 -17.31 -7.62 15.32
C ALA A 243 -16.76 -7.94 13.92
N PHE A 244 -16.70 -9.21 13.56
CA PHE A 244 -16.40 -9.56 12.18
C PHE A 244 -17.56 -9.06 11.29
N PRO A 245 -17.30 -8.27 10.24
CA PRO A 245 -18.37 -7.70 9.43
C PRO A 245 -19.16 -8.80 8.73
N ALA A 246 -20.49 -8.65 8.63
CA ALA A 246 -21.35 -9.62 7.96
C ALA A 246 -20.94 -9.84 6.50
N VAL A 247 -20.45 -8.79 5.86
CA VAL A 247 -19.87 -8.80 4.52
C VAL A 247 -18.47 -8.18 4.63
N PRO A 248 -17.38 -8.92 4.39
CA PRO A 248 -16.04 -8.34 4.36
C PRO A 248 -15.84 -7.48 3.11
N SER A 249 -15.05 -6.42 3.25
CA SER A 249 -14.60 -5.61 2.12
C SER A 249 -13.61 -6.39 1.24
N ALA A 250 -13.58 -6.07 -0.06
CA ALA A 250 -12.65 -6.70 -0.99
C ALA A 250 -11.19 -6.31 -0.70
N PHE A 251 -10.90 -5.02 -0.61
CA PHE A 251 -9.56 -4.48 -0.31
C PHE A 251 -9.69 -3.28 0.63
N GLY A 252 -8.65 -2.98 1.43
CA GLY A 252 -8.67 -1.81 2.31
C GLY A 252 -8.41 -0.53 1.53
N VAL A 253 -7.14 -0.24 1.26
CA VAL A 253 -6.72 0.93 0.47
C VAL A 253 -6.15 0.49 -0.87
N THR A 254 -6.69 1.03 -1.95
CA THR A 254 -6.11 0.91 -3.30
C THR A 254 -5.52 2.24 -3.73
N VAL A 255 -4.19 2.32 -3.82
CA VAL A 255 -3.49 3.46 -4.43
C VAL A 255 -3.22 3.14 -5.89
N PHE A 256 -4.19 3.42 -6.76
CA PHE A 256 -4.12 3.00 -8.16
C PHE A 256 -3.25 3.93 -9.00
N ASN A 257 -3.46 5.24 -8.91
CA ASN A 257 -2.67 6.24 -9.61
C ASN A 257 -2.63 7.52 -8.78
N ALA A 258 -1.64 7.65 -7.91
CA ALA A 258 -1.43 8.79 -7.04
C ALA A 258 0.06 8.96 -6.72
N VAL A 259 0.44 10.11 -6.18
CA VAL A 259 1.80 10.35 -5.69
C VAL A 259 1.77 10.89 -4.27
N GLU A 260 2.77 10.55 -3.47
CA GLU A 260 2.94 11.06 -2.10
C GLU A 260 1.73 10.77 -1.20
N THR A 261 1.02 9.66 -1.45
CA THR A 261 -0.06 9.19 -0.57
C THR A 261 0.52 8.73 0.76
N THR A 262 -0.10 9.11 1.86
CA THR A 262 0.26 8.71 3.21
C THR A 262 -0.88 7.86 3.81
N ILE A 263 -0.57 6.63 4.19
CA ILE A 263 -1.46 5.72 4.91
C ILE A 263 -0.83 5.50 6.27
N ARG A 264 -1.34 6.16 7.31
CA ARG A 264 -0.69 6.13 8.64
C ARG A 264 -1.62 5.89 9.81
N ASN A 265 -1.16 5.15 10.81
CA ASN A 265 -1.90 4.91 12.05
C ASN A 265 -3.35 4.44 11.81
N ASN A 266 -3.57 3.55 10.85
CA ASN A 266 -4.87 2.91 10.61
C ASN A 266 -4.87 1.49 11.19
N ARG A 267 -6.05 0.99 11.53
CA ARG A 267 -6.31 -0.43 11.79
C ARG A 267 -6.98 -1.02 10.54
N ILE A 268 -6.31 -1.94 9.84
CA ILE A 268 -6.78 -2.50 8.56
C ILE A 268 -6.90 -4.02 8.68
N GLN A 269 -8.12 -4.55 8.71
CA GLN A 269 -8.37 -5.95 9.07
C GLN A 269 -9.51 -6.59 8.28
N ASN A 270 -9.51 -7.93 8.23
CA ASN A 270 -10.63 -8.75 7.75
C ASN A 270 -11.07 -8.52 6.29
N HIS A 271 -10.17 -8.05 5.43
CA HIS A 271 -10.46 -7.96 4.00
C HIS A 271 -10.38 -9.32 3.31
N ASP A 272 -11.26 -9.55 2.33
CA ASP A 272 -11.18 -10.71 1.45
C ASP A 272 -9.84 -10.74 0.71
N GLY A 273 -9.38 -9.59 0.23
CA GLY A 273 -8.09 -9.37 -0.41
C GLY A 273 -7.07 -8.70 0.51
N SER A 274 -6.12 -8.00 -0.11
CA SER A 274 -5.04 -7.31 0.57
C SER A 274 -5.51 -6.06 1.30
N ALA A 275 -4.83 -5.71 2.38
CA ALA A 275 -5.12 -4.48 3.11
C ALA A 275 -4.72 -3.24 2.32
N ILE A 276 -3.54 -3.25 1.70
CA ILE A 276 -3.05 -2.16 0.87
C ILE A 276 -2.55 -2.72 -0.45
N ILE A 277 -3.02 -2.17 -1.56
CA ILE A 277 -2.51 -2.50 -2.90
C ILE A 277 -2.14 -1.23 -3.66
N THR A 278 -1.11 -1.33 -4.50
CA THR A 278 -0.82 -0.32 -5.54
C THR A 278 -1.13 -0.90 -6.92
N GLY A 279 -1.37 -0.01 -7.89
CA GLY A 279 -1.72 -0.40 -9.27
C GLY A 279 -0.74 0.11 -10.30
N PHE A 280 -1.00 1.31 -10.81
CA PHE A 280 -0.23 1.95 -11.88
C PHE A 280 0.92 2.82 -11.33
N ARG A 281 0.62 3.72 -10.39
CA ARG A 281 1.58 4.66 -9.79
C ARG A 281 1.24 4.96 -8.34
N ALA A 282 2.26 4.91 -7.49
CA ALA A 282 2.25 5.23 -6.07
C ALA A 282 3.60 5.81 -5.63
N ASP A 283 4.27 6.61 -6.47
CA ASP A 283 5.59 7.17 -6.15
C ASP A 283 5.51 8.04 -4.88
N GLY A 284 6.44 7.83 -3.94
CA GLY A 284 6.48 8.51 -2.66
C GLY A 284 5.46 8.00 -1.63
N LEU A 285 4.82 6.85 -1.86
CA LEU A 285 3.88 6.23 -0.91
C LEU A 285 4.53 6.03 0.47
N GLN A 286 3.87 6.53 1.52
CA GLN A 286 4.26 6.32 2.92
C GLN A 286 3.22 5.44 3.61
N VAL A 287 3.62 4.25 4.04
CA VAL A 287 2.78 3.35 4.86
C VAL A 287 3.43 3.23 6.24
N SER A 288 2.91 3.94 7.24
CA SER A 288 3.55 4.01 8.55
C SER A 288 2.63 3.78 9.73
N GLU A 289 3.13 3.09 10.77
CA GLU A 289 2.43 2.98 12.07
C GLU A 289 1.04 2.31 11.98
N ASN A 290 0.75 1.56 10.92
CA ASN A 290 -0.53 0.87 10.77
C ASN A 290 -0.51 -0.49 11.48
N ALA A 291 -1.68 -0.92 11.93
CA ALA A 291 -1.95 -2.29 12.33
C ALA A 291 -2.69 -3.03 11.21
N ILE A 292 -1.98 -3.90 10.48
CA ILE A 292 -2.48 -4.64 9.32
C ILE A 292 -2.62 -6.11 9.67
N ILE A 293 -3.86 -6.55 9.94
CA ILE A 293 -4.10 -7.82 10.63
C ILE A 293 -5.18 -8.67 9.94
N GLY A 294 -4.89 -9.94 9.65
CA GLY A 294 -5.94 -10.90 9.28
C GLY A 294 -6.59 -10.66 7.92
N ASN A 295 -5.88 -10.06 6.98
CA ASN A 295 -6.38 -9.81 5.62
C ASN A 295 -6.06 -10.99 4.69
N GLY A 296 -6.72 -11.02 3.53
CA GLY A 296 -6.46 -12.00 2.49
C GLY A 296 -7.33 -13.25 2.52
N LEU A 297 -8.52 -13.15 3.13
CA LEU A 297 -9.40 -14.28 3.47
C LEU A 297 -9.88 -15.09 2.24
N SER A 298 -10.01 -14.47 1.07
CA SER A 298 -10.60 -15.10 -0.13
C SER A 298 -9.92 -14.71 -1.46
N GLY A 299 -9.35 -13.51 -1.56
CA GLY A 299 -8.71 -12.93 -2.74
C GLY A 299 -7.19 -12.88 -2.68
N MET A 300 -6.60 -11.75 -3.11
CA MET A 300 -5.16 -11.51 -3.01
C MET A 300 -4.74 -11.56 -1.54
N PRO A 301 -3.86 -12.47 -1.10
CA PRO A 301 -3.78 -12.80 0.31
C PRO A 301 -2.75 -11.97 1.10
N ASP A 302 -1.98 -11.12 0.43
CA ASP A 302 -0.85 -10.42 1.02
C ASP A 302 -1.32 -9.21 1.85
N ALA A 303 -0.61 -8.81 2.89
CA ALA A 303 -1.02 -7.65 3.69
C ALA A 303 -0.83 -6.35 2.88
N ILE A 304 0.38 -6.12 2.39
CA ILE A 304 0.72 -5.03 1.47
C ILE A 304 1.22 -5.63 0.17
N ARG A 305 0.57 -5.29 -0.96
CA ARG A 305 0.96 -5.73 -2.29
C ARG A 305 1.35 -4.53 -3.16
N LEU A 306 2.60 -4.50 -3.63
CA LEU A 306 3.12 -3.40 -4.43
C LEU A 306 3.33 -3.78 -5.89
N GLU A 307 2.69 -3.02 -6.78
CA GLU A 307 2.75 -3.07 -8.25
C GLU A 307 2.89 -1.65 -8.83
N GLY A 308 3.25 -1.57 -10.12
CA GLY A 308 3.40 -0.30 -10.83
C GLY A 308 4.65 0.47 -10.42
N THR A 309 4.63 1.80 -10.59
CA THR A 309 5.73 2.67 -10.14
C THR A 309 5.56 3.00 -8.65
N ILE A 310 6.59 2.72 -7.86
CA ILE A 310 6.59 2.87 -6.39
C ILE A 310 7.84 3.60 -5.89
N ASP A 311 8.44 4.44 -6.72
CA ASP A 311 9.74 5.03 -6.40
C ASP A 311 9.70 5.90 -5.15
N ARG A 312 10.77 5.89 -4.36
CA ARG A 312 10.88 6.62 -3.07
C ARG A 312 9.76 6.29 -2.05
N SER A 313 9.18 5.10 -2.12
CA SER A 313 8.17 4.67 -1.15
C SER A 313 8.81 4.16 0.14
N ALA A 314 8.06 4.20 1.25
CA ALA A 314 8.48 3.66 2.53
C ALA A 314 7.34 2.91 3.25
N ILE A 315 7.68 1.78 3.86
CA ILE A 315 6.84 0.98 4.74
C ILE A 315 7.54 0.92 6.10
N THR A 316 7.07 1.68 7.09
CA THR A 316 7.79 1.89 8.34
C THR A 316 6.96 1.68 9.60
N ASN A 317 7.55 1.04 10.62
CA ASN A 317 6.95 0.93 11.96
C ASN A 317 5.51 0.33 11.98
N ASN A 318 5.16 -0.52 11.01
CA ASN A 318 3.85 -1.18 10.98
C ASN A 318 3.86 -2.47 11.77
N LEU A 319 2.73 -2.81 12.37
CA LEU A 319 2.41 -4.17 12.80
C LEU A 319 1.74 -4.91 11.65
N ILE A 320 2.39 -5.93 11.08
CA ILE A 320 1.88 -6.73 9.97
C ILE A 320 1.74 -8.18 10.44
N CYS A 321 0.52 -8.57 10.81
CA CYS A 321 0.29 -9.79 11.58
C CYS A 321 -0.83 -10.66 11.01
N ALA A 322 -0.67 -11.99 11.05
CA ALA A 322 -1.76 -12.93 10.84
C ALA A 322 -2.49 -12.83 9.49
N ASN A 323 -1.86 -12.27 8.45
CA ASN A 323 -2.41 -12.22 7.10
C ASN A 323 -2.26 -13.58 6.38
N ASP A 324 -3.14 -13.90 5.45
CA ASP A 324 -3.20 -15.22 4.81
C ASP A 324 -2.02 -15.50 3.86
N GLY A 325 -1.44 -14.44 3.29
CA GLY A 325 -0.30 -14.43 2.38
C GLY A 325 0.92 -13.72 2.98
N SER A 326 1.79 -13.15 2.15
CA SER A 326 2.99 -12.46 2.63
C SER A 326 2.62 -11.22 3.44
N GLY A 327 3.49 -10.80 4.37
CA GLY A 327 3.34 -9.50 5.01
C GLY A 327 3.51 -8.37 3.98
N ILE A 328 4.57 -8.45 3.18
CA ILE A 328 4.83 -7.52 2.08
C ILE A 328 5.17 -8.32 0.83
N TYR A 329 4.48 -8.04 -0.27
CA TYR A 329 4.67 -8.72 -1.54
C TYR A 329 4.88 -7.71 -2.67
N MET A 330 5.99 -7.79 -3.37
CA MET A 330 6.24 -7.00 -4.58
C MET A 330 5.96 -7.84 -5.82
N PHE A 331 5.30 -7.25 -6.81
CA PHE A 331 5.07 -7.91 -8.10
C PHE A 331 5.54 -7.03 -9.24
N LYS A 332 6.81 -7.23 -9.62
CA LYS A 332 7.49 -6.52 -10.71
C LYS A 332 7.30 -4.99 -10.70
N PRO A 333 7.45 -4.31 -9.55
CA PRO A 333 7.35 -2.86 -9.53
C PRO A 333 8.52 -2.20 -10.26
N GLU A 334 8.33 -0.94 -10.60
CA GLU A 334 9.40 -0.01 -10.98
C GLU A 334 9.70 0.94 -9.81
N GLY A 335 10.97 1.21 -9.54
CA GLY A 335 11.42 2.03 -8.41
C GLY A 335 11.82 1.21 -7.18
N ALA A 336 12.15 1.91 -6.09
CA ALA A 336 12.66 1.32 -4.85
C ALA A 336 11.78 1.65 -3.65
N THR A 337 11.85 0.80 -2.63
CA THR A 337 11.08 0.96 -1.37
C THR A 337 11.95 0.66 -0.17
N GLN A 338 11.85 1.52 0.84
CA GLN A 338 12.42 1.26 2.16
C GLN A 338 11.40 0.55 3.04
N ILE A 339 11.79 -0.57 3.64
CA ILE A 339 10.99 -1.38 4.54
C ILE A 339 11.75 -1.44 5.87
N SER A 340 11.31 -0.69 6.89
CA SER A 340 12.08 -0.63 8.13
C SER A 340 11.30 -0.49 9.43
N GLY A 341 11.81 -1.09 10.51
CA GLY A 341 11.19 -0.99 11.83
C GLY A 341 9.85 -1.70 11.97
N ASN A 342 9.44 -2.51 10.99
CA ASN A 342 8.16 -3.23 11.02
C ASN A 342 8.24 -4.48 11.90
N ALA A 343 7.12 -4.86 12.51
CA ALA A 343 6.92 -6.15 13.14
C ALA A 343 6.08 -7.04 12.21
N ILE A 344 6.72 -7.97 11.50
CA ILE A 344 6.14 -8.81 10.45
C ILE A 344 6.07 -10.26 10.96
N GLN A 345 4.89 -10.68 11.43
CA GLN A 345 4.77 -11.94 12.17
C GLN A 345 3.51 -12.75 11.87
N TYR A 346 3.58 -14.07 11.96
CA TYR A 346 2.43 -14.97 11.78
C TYR A 346 1.69 -14.82 10.44
N ASN A 347 2.34 -14.30 9.40
CA ASN A 347 1.73 -14.16 8.09
C ASN A 347 1.83 -15.51 7.34
N GLY A 348 1.28 -15.60 6.13
CA GLY A 348 1.32 -16.82 5.32
C GLY A 348 0.42 -17.92 5.85
N ARG A 349 -0.60 -17.61 6.68
CA ARG A 349 -1.44 -18.59 7.38
C ARG A 349 -2.08 -19.63 6.46
N ARG A 350 -2.40 -19.25 5.22
CA ARG A 350 -3.03 -20.12 4.23
C ARG A 350 -2.04 -20.68 3.20
N PHE A 351 -0.95 -19.97 2.93
CA PHE A 351 -0.12 -20.23 1.75
C PHE A 351 1.37 -20.45 2.04
N GLU A 352 1.79 -20.64 3.30
CA GLU A 352 3.19 -20.88 3.71
C GLU A 352 4.18 -19.95 2.99
N ARG A 353 3.84 -18.65 2.93
CA ARG A 353 4.59 -17.66 2.14
C ARG A 353 5.72 -17.02 2.92
N ALA A 354 6.65 -16.42 2.18
CA ALA A 354 7.66 -15.55 2.77
C ALA A 354 7.03 -14.35 3.49
N ALA A 355 7.69 -13.85 4.54
CA ALA A 355 7.25 -12.64 5.24
C ALA A 355 7.33 -11.41 4.31
N VAL A 356 8.46 -11.26 3.63
CA VAL A 356 8.71 -10.23 2.62
C VAL A 356 9.15 -10.90 1.33
N TYR A 357 8.41 -10.70 0.23
CA TYR A 357 8.75 -11.19 -1.09
C TYR A 357 9.14 -10.04 -2.02
N LEU A 358 10.41 -9.98 -2.42
CA LEU A 358 10.97 -8.90 -3.23
C LEU A 358 11.11 -9.31 -4.69
N MET A 359 10.62 -8.42 -5.57
CA MET A 359 10.92 -8.40 -7.00
C MET A 359 11.32 -6.97 -7.36
N GLY A 360 12.37 -6.81 -8.17
CA GLY A 360 12.88 -5.48 -8.51
C GLY A 360 14.22 -5.19 -7.84
N SER A 361 14.69 -3.96 -8.00
CA SER A 361 16.05 -3.56 -7.63
C SER A 361 16.06 -2.45 -6.59
N ASP A 362 17.17 -2.34 -5.86
CA ASP A 362 17.47 -1.21 -4.98
C ASP A 362 16.51 -1.07 -3.77
N HIS A 363 15.69 -2.08 -3.46
CA HIS A 363 14.88 -2.11 -2.24
C HIS A 363 15.76 -2.28 -1.00
N GLN A 364 15.31 -1.72 0.12
CA GLN A 364 16.00 -1.79 1.40
C GLN A 364 15.08 -2.41 2.44
N VAL A 365 15.50 -3.51 3.05
CA VAL A 365 14.78 -4.19 4.13
C VAL A 365 15.65 -4.12 5.37
N ASN A 366 15.39 -3.17 6.26
CA ASN A 366 16.29 -2.81 7.35
C ASN A 366 15.62 -2.84 8.72
N ASP A 367 16.28 -3.40 9.74
CA ASP A 367 15.87 -3.25 11.15
C ASP A 367 14.43 -3.69 11.46
N ASN A 368 13.90 -4.66 10.71
CA ASN A 368 12.57 -5.24 10.96
C ASN A 368 12.67 -6.40 11.96
N PHE A 369 11.60 -6.65 12.71
CA PHE A 369 11.38 -7.93 13.36
C PHE A 369 10.54 -8.82 12.43
N ILE A 370 11.08 -9.97 12.04
CA ILE A 370 10.42 -10.92 11.13
C ILE A 370 10.38 -12.29 11.79
N GLY A 371 9.22 -12.81 12.14
CA GLY A 371 9.20 -14.11 12.80
C GLY A 371 7.87 -14.83 12.83
N TYR A 372 7.92 -16.08 13.29
CA TYR A 372 6.76 -16.97 13.33
C TYR A 372 6.12 -17.13 11.94
N GLN A 373 6.97 -17.29 10.93
CA GLN A 373 6.53 -17.38 9.54
C GLN A 373 6.61 -18.84 9.08
N PRO A 374 5.56 -19.36 8.42
CA PRO A 374 5.54 -20.70 7.82
C PRO A 374 6.40 -20.82 6.56
N GLY A 375 7.19 -19.80 6.23
CA GLY A 375 8.12 -19.74 5.11
C GLY A 375 9.34 -18.88 5.45
N PRO A 376 10.15 -18.50 4.45
CA PRO A 376 11.33 -17.67 4.67
C PRO A 376 11.00 -16.28 5.23
N GLY A 377 12.00 -15.64 5.86
CA GLY A 377 11.89 -14.26 6.31
C GLY A 377 11.80 -13.30 5.13
N VAL A 378 12.86 -13.22 4.33
CA VAL A 378 12.92 -12.40 3.11
C VAL A 378 13.28 -13.28 1.92
N VAL A 379 12.48 -13.22 0.86
CA VAL A 379 12.79 -13.82 -0.45
C VAL A 379 13.15 -12.72 -1.44
N VAL A 380 14.22 -12.91 -2.21
CA VAL A 380 14.52 -12.11 -3.41
C VAL A 380 14.45 -13.01 -4.62
N THR A 381 13.52 -12.71 -5.55
CA THR A 381 13.37 -13.53 -6.77
C THR A 381 14.39 -13.18 -7.84
N ALA A 382 14.72 -14.13 -8.72
CA ALA A 382 15.55 -13.89 -9.89
C ALA A 382 14.83 -13.13 -11.02
N TYR A 383 13.51 -13.32 -11.18
CA TYR A 383 12.72 -12.79 -12.31
C TYR A 383 11.77 -11.64 -11.88
N PRO A 384 11.64 -10.52 -12.63
CA PRO A 384 12.20 -10.26 -13.96
C PRO A 384 13.70 -9.96 -13.97
N GLU A 385 14.20 -9.22 -12.98
CA GLU A 385 15.62 -9.14 -12.59
C GLU A 385 15.65 -8.39 -11.26
N SER A 386 16.17 -9.00 -10.20
CA SER A 386 16.27 -8.35 -8.88
C SER A 386 17.73 -8.23 -8.45
N ARG A 387 18.20 -7.01 -8.20
CA ARG A 387 19.61 -6.72 -7.89
C ARG A 387 19.76 -5.52 -6.99
N ARG A 388 20.88 -5.46 -6.26
CA ARG A 388 21.23 -4.36 -5.35
C ARG A 388 20.20 -4.13 -4.24
N ASN A 389 19.41 -5.15 -3.92
CA ASN A 389 18.55 -5.11 -2.75
C ASN A 389 19.42 -5.27 -1.50
N GLN A 390 19.18 -4.43 -0.50
CA GLN A 390 19.88 -4.45 0.78
C GLN A 390 18.98 -5.05 1.86
N ILE A 391 19.48 -6.03 2.59
CA ILE A 391 18.77 -6.68 3.69
C ILE A 391 19.70 -6.67 4.90
N ARG A 392 19.46 -5.78 5.88
CA ARG A 392 20.40 -5.53 6.99
C ARG A 392 19.70 -5.30 8.32
N GLY A 393 20.32 -5.68 9.43
CA GLY A 393 19.81 -5.35 10.78
C GLY A 393 18.48 -6.00 11.18
N ASN A 394 17.84 -6.75 10.28
CA ASN A 394 16.61 -7.48 10.60
C ASN A 394 16.88 -8.58 11.62
N ARG A 395 15.92 -8.80 12.51
CA ARG A 395 15.93 -9.86 13.51
C ARG A 395 14.91 -10.93 13.13
N TYR A 396 15.37 -12.17 13.09
CA TYR A 396 14.55 -13.31 12.67
C TYR A 396 14.30 -14.27 13.83
N ALA A 397 13.07 -14.78 13.93
CA ALA A 397 12.69 -15.76 14.95
C ALA A 397 11.68 -16.77 14.41
N GLU A 398 11.83 -18.04 14.77
CA GLU A 398 10.83 -19.10 14.49
C GLU A 398 10.33 -19.09 13.04
N LEU A 399 11.24 -19.33 12.09
CA LEU A 399 10.91 -19.45 10.67
C LEU A 399 10.93 -20.93 10.27
N ASP A 400 9.95 -21.35 9.46
CA ASP A 400 9.98 -22.68 8.83
C ASP A 400 10.91 -22.71 7.59
N GLY A 401 11.33 -21.54 7.10
CA GLY A 401 12.29 -21.36 6.00
C GLY A 401 13.55 -20.58 6.37
N LEU A 402 14.33 -20.18 5.35
CA LEU A 402 15.56 -19.39 5.56
C LEU A 402 15.26 -17.97 6.04
N ALA A 403 16.18 -17.35 6.79
CA ALA A 403 16.09 -15.93 7.11
C ALA A 403 16.11 -15.07 5.82
N ILE A 404 17.02 -15.41 4.91
CA ILE A 404 17.14 -14.79 3.58
C ILE A 404 17.24 -15.92 2.56
N ASP A 405 16.34 -15.91 1.59
CA ASP A 405 16.31 -16.82 0.46
C ASP A 405 16.49 -16.02 -0.84
N LEU A 406 17.44 -16.46 -1.67
CA LEU A 406 17.70 -15.86 -2.97
C LEU A 406 17.33 -16.89 -4.02
N ASN A 407 16.13 -16.78 -4.59
CA ASN A 407 15.61 -17.81 -5.47
C ASN A 407 16.43 -17.90 -6.74
N THR A 408 16.70 -19.13 -7.18
CA THR A 408 17.46 -19.49 -8.39
C THR A 408 16.57 -19.78 -9.61
N GLN A 409 15.26 -19.78 -9.43
CA GLN A 409 14.32 -20.18 -10.46
C GLN A 409 13.94 -19.00 -11.37
N GLY A 410 14.15 -19.16 -12.68
CA GLY A 410 13.54 -18.33 -13.73
C GLY A 410 12.10 -18.76 -14.08
N ASN A 411 11.48 -19.62 -13.26
CA ASN A 411 10.12 -20.06 -13.47
C ASN A 411 9.15 -18.90 -13.23
N THR A 412 8.04 -18.89 -13.97
CA THR A 412 7.05 -17.80 -13.97
C THR A 412 5.68 -18.27 -13.52
N GLY A 413 5.60 -19.47 -12.94
CA GLY A 413 4.39 -20.01 -12.36
C GLY A 413 4.01 -19.26 -11.08
N VAL A 414 2.71 -19.22 -10.80
CA VAL A 414 2.17 -18.51 -9.63
C VAL A 414 2.70 -19.07 -8.31
N GLN A 415 3.01 -20.37 -8.24
CA GLN A 415 3.58 -21.02 -7.05
C GLN A 415 5.05 -20.66 -6.83
N ASP A 416 5.78 -20.38 -7.91
CA ASP A 416 7.22 -20.08 -7.86
C ASP A 416 7.50 -18.74 -7.17
N PHE A 417 6.49 -17.87 -7.11
CA PHE A 417 6.57 -16.58 -6.45
C PHE A 417 6.05 -16.57 -5.00
N GLN A 418 5.86 -17.71 -4.34
CA GLN A 418 5.18 -17.74 -3.04
C GLN A 418 6.06 -18.12 -1.85
N LYS A 419 6.94 -19.13 -1.98
CA LYS A 419 7.56 -19.78 -0.80
C LYS A 419 9.08 -19.71 -0.71
N GLY A 420 9.77 -19.24 -1.75
CA GLY A 420 11.23 -19.42 -1.85
C GLY A 420 11.60 -20.78 -2.47
N ASP A 421 12.87 -21.01 -2.80
CA ASP A 421 13.38 -22.30 -3.30
C ASP A 421 14.44 -22.97 -2.42
N GLY A 422 14.78 -22.34 -1.29
CA GLY A 422 15.63 -22.90 -0.25
C GLY A 422 17.12 -22.59 -0.45
N PRO A 423 18.02 -23.33 0.23
CA PRO A 423 19.44 -23.04 0.20
C PRO A 423 20.01 -23.07 -1.23
N ASN A 424 20.71 -22.00 -1.60
CA ASN A 424 21.41 -21.92 -2.86
C ASN A 424 22.40 -23.09 -3.05
N PRO A 425 22.34 -23.84 -4.17
CA PRO A 425 23.30 -24.90 -4.44
C PRO A 425 24.73 -24.36 -4.61
N PRO A 426 25.76 -25.21 -4.45
CA PRO A 426 27.16 -24.84 -4.73
C PRO A 426 27.34 -24.28 -6.14
N ARG A 427 28.11 -23.21 -6.25
CA ARG A 427 27.98 -22.25 -7.35
C ARG A 427 29.05 -22.43 -8.41
N ASN A 428 28.89 -23.43 -9.25
CA ASN A 428 29.86 -23.79 -10.28
C ASN A 428 29.49 -23.34 -11.71
N SER A 429 28.37 -22.62 -11.90
CA SER A 429 27.94 -22.16 -13.22
C SER A 429 28.39 -20.72 -13.54
N HIS A 430 28.71 -20.48 -14.81
CA HIS A 430 29.07 -19.15 -15.33
C HIS A 430 27.92 -18.13 -15.26
N HIS A 431 26.66 -18.60 -15.23
CA HIS A 431 25.46 -17.74 -15.33
C HIS A 431 24.80 -17.39 -13.99
N ARG A 432 25.33 -17.86 -12.86
CA ARG A 432 24.76 -17.67 -11.51
C ARG A 432 24.30 -16.25 -11.19
N ARG A 433 25.08 -15.23 -11.58
CA ARG A 433 24.77 -13.80 -11.29
C ARG A 433 23.56 -13.25 -12.07
N ARG A 434 23.06 -14.00 -13.06
CA ARG A 434 21.89 -13.64 -13.88
C ARG A 434 20.67 -14.51 -13.55
N GLU A 435 20.86 -15.64 -12.90
CA GLU A 435 19.83 -16.66 -12.70
C GLU A 435 19.34 -16.74 -11.25
N THR A 436 19.93 -15.96 -10.34
CA THR A 436 19.58 -15.94 -8.92
C THR A 436 19.24 -14.54 -8.44
N GLY A 437 18.27 -14.45 -7.52
CA GLY A 437 17.94 -13.23 -6.82
C GLY A 437 19.16 -12.52 -6.24
N ASN A 438 19.17 -11.20 -6.34
CA ASN A 438 20.25 -10.32 -5.88
C ASN A 438 21.65 -10.67 -6.45
N ALA A 439 21.71 -11.25 -7.65
CA ALA A 439 22.93 -11.61 -8.36
C ALA A 439 23.83 -12.66 -7.68
N ALA A 440 23.27 -13.57 -6.86
CA ALA A 440 24.00 -14.69 -6.23
C ALA A 440 25.27 -14.24 -5.47
N ILE A 441 25.16 -13.33 -4.50
CA ILE A 441 26.29 -12.92 -3.64
C ILE A 441 26.77 -14.12 -2.80
N ASP A 442 28.08 -14.40 -2.78
CA ASP A 442 28.67 -15.52 -2.03
C ASP A 442 28.42 -15.40 -0.52
N ALA A 443 27.80 -16.45 0.05
CA ALA A 443 27.60 -16.52 1.49
C ALA A 443 28.98 -16.62 2.16
N PRO A 444 29.31 -15.74 3.12
CA PRO A 444 30.59 -15.78 3.81
C PRO A 444 30.87 -17.17 4.39
N GLN A 445 32.12 -17.61 4.29
CA GLN A 445 32.58 -18.91 4.80
C GLN A 445 33.50 -18.68 5.98
N PHE A 446 33.23 -19.28 7.13
CA PHE A 446 34.15 -19.28 8.25
C PHE A 446 35.31 -20.25 8.01
N ASP A 447 36.52 -19.88 8.44
CA ASP A 447 37.70 -20.76 8.38
C ASP A 447 37.55 -21.98 9.31
N SER A 448 36.75 -21.83 10.37
CA SER A 448 36.48 -22.85 11.38
C SER A 448 35.04 -22.71 11.90
N TYR A 449 34.41 -23.84 12.20
CA TYR A 449 33.10 -23.90 12.89
C TYR A 449 33.23 -24.15 14.40
N THR A 450 34.47 -24.21 14.89
CA THR A 450 34.80 -24.25 16.32
C THR A 450 35.66 -23.03 16.64
N PHE A 451 35.16 -22.18 17.52
CA PHE A 451 35.84 -20.93 17.85
C PHE A 451 36.51 -21.05 19.22
N ALA A 452 37.79 -20.65 19.29
CA ALA A 452 38.51 -20.63 20.56
C ALA A 452 37.95 -19.49 21.43
N THR A 453 37.32 -19.83 22.55
CA THR A 453 36.84 -18.86 23.52
C THR A 453 37.99 -18.42 24.43
N GLY A 454 38.45 -17.19 24.30
CA GLY A 454 39.30 -16.54 25.31
C GLY A 454 38.46 -16.02 26.48
N PRO A 455 39.08 -15.43 27.52
CA PRO A 455 38.35 -14.69 28.54
C PRO A 455 37.70 -13.45 27.92
N GLY A 456 36.48 -13.59 27.43
CA GLY A 456 35.61 -12.50 26.97
C GLY A 456 35.68 -12.12 25.49
N GLN A 457 36.46 -12.82 24.65
CA GLN A 457 36.59 -12.49 23.23
C GLN A 457 36.67 -13.74 22.35
N VAL A 458 36.00 -13.70 21.20
CA VAL A 458 36.03 -14.74 20.16
C VAL A 458 36.37 -14.07 18.85
N THR A 459 37.48 -14.47 18.23
CA THR A 459 37.83 -14.01 16.89
C THR A 459 37.19 -14.93 15.85
N LEU A 460 36.42 -14.35 14.95
CA LEU A 460 35.81 -15.01 13.80
C LEU A 460 36.59 -14.61 12.55
N THR A 461 37.13 -15.59 11.83
CA THR A 461 37.83 -15.37 10.56
C THR A 461 37.19 -16.19 9.45
N GLY A 462 37.33 -15.71 8.22
CA GLY A 462 36.79 -16.39 7.06
C GLY A 462 37.04 -15.67 5.75
N THR A 463 36.34 -16.12 4.71
CA THR A 463 36.39 -15.56 3.37
C THR A 463 35.01 -15.19 2.85
N ALA A 464 34.93 -14.08 2.13
CA ALA A 464 33.75 -13.61 1.40
C ALA A 464 34.19 -12.99 0.06
N ASP A 465 33.24 -12.46 -0.71
CA ASP A 465 33.56 -11.73 -1.94
C ASP A 465 34.47 -10.52 -1.61
N PRO A 466 35.51 -10.22 -2.41
CA PRO A 466 36.40 -9.10 -2.17
C PRO A 466 35.68 -7.77 -1.96
N ASN A 467 36.05 -7.04 -0.90
CA ASN A 467 35.44 -5.77 -0.50
C ASN A 467 33.94 -5.84 -0.13
N SER A 468 33.37 -7.04 0.08
CA SER A 468 31.99 -7.16 0.56
C SER A 468 31.88 -6.86 2.05
N GLU A 469 30.73 -6.34 2.47
CA GLU A 469 30.35 -6.30 3.89
C GLU A 469 29.79 -7.65 4.33
N VAL A 470 30.20 -8.09 5.51
CA VAL A 470 29.76 -9.33 6.16
C VAL A 470 29.07 -8.95 7.47
N ASP A 471 27.76 -9.15 7.52
CA ASP A 471 26.98 -8.98 8.73
C ASP A 471 27.04 -10.26 9.58
N LEU A 472 27.43 -10.11 10.84
CA LEU A 472 27.57 -11.18 11.80
C LEU A 472 26.35 -11.21 12.71
N TYR A 473 25.75 -12.39 12.85
CA TYR A 473 24.56 -12.60 13.66
C TYR A 473 24.81 -13.66 14.73
N ARG A 474 24.27 -13.42 15.93
CA ARG A 474 24.00 -14.48 16.89
C ARG A 474 22.77 -15.25 16.42
N VAL A 475 22.88 -16.56 16.53
CA VAL A 475 21.86 -17.52 16.15
C VAL A 475 21.41 -18.23 17.42
N ASP A 476 20.13 -18.11 17.76
CA ASP A 476 19.56 -18.78 18.93
C ASP A 476 18.93 -20.11 18.48
N GLY A 477 19.44 -21.25 18.97
CA GLY A 477 18.92 -22.59 18.64
C GLY A 477 19.98 -23.68 18.58
N ALA A 478 19.60 -24.92 18.90
CA ALA A 478 20.50 -26.08 18.85
C ALA A 478 20.36 -26.84 17.52
N GLY A 479 21.46 -26.95 16.76
CA GLY A 479 21.71 -28.12 15.93
C GLY A 479 21.12 -28.17 14.50
N PHE A 480 20.60 -27.08 13.94
CA PHE A 480 20.20 -27.04 12.52
C PHE A 480 21.08 -26.12 11.68
N PRO A 481 21.46 -26.52 10.45
CA PRO A 481 22.35 -25.75 9.57
C PRO A 481 21.79 -24.39 9.12
N TYR A 482 20.51 -24.10 9.36
CA TYR A 482 19.80 -22.91 8.88
C TYR A 482 18.91 -22.28 9.96
N SER A 483 19.48 -22.05 11.13
CA SER A 483 18.75 -21.42 12.24
C SER A 483 18.56 -19.90 12.01
N PRO A 484 17.50 -19.27 12.56
CA PRO A 484 17.21 -17.85 12.32
C PRO A 484 18.34 -16.91 12.75
N LEU A 485 18.55 -15.82 12.00
CA LEU A 485 19.51 -14.77 12.33
C LEU A 485 18.92 -13.84 13.41
N SER A 486 19.14 -14.15 14.69
CA SER A 486 18.37 -13.58 15.81
C SER A 486 18.81 -12.17 16.23
N GLU A 487 20.11 -11.93 16.35
CA GLU A 487 20.66 -10.63 16.78
C GLU A 487 21.90 -10.26 15.97
N GLN A 488 21.95 -9.05 15.39
CA GLN A 488 23.15 -8.58 14.71
C GLN A 488 24.22 -8.20 15.75
N LEU A 489 25.41 -8.78 15.62
CA LEU A 489 26.57 -8.53 16.47
C LEU A 489 27.47 -7.42 15.91
N GLY A 490 27.51 -7.28 14.58
CA GLY A 490 28.31 -6.26 13.91
C GLY A 490 28.48 -6.53 12.42
N THR A 491 29.25 -5.67 11.77
CA THR A 491 29.60 -5.76 10.35
C THR A 491 31.12 -5.67 10.19
N VAL A 492 31.69 -6.51 9.34
CA VAL A 492 33.11 -6.45 8.95
C VAL A 492 33.23 -6.36 7.43
N THR A 493 34.23 -5.65 6.94
CA THR A 493 34.52 -5.57 5.50
C THR A 493 35.60 -6.58 5.13
N ALA A 494 35.35 -7.39 4.10
CA ALA A 494 36.34 -8.29 3.54
C ALA A 494 37.46 -7.52 2.83
N SER A 495 38.69 -8.02 2.90
CA SER A 495 39.85 -7.44 2.23
C SER A 495 39.74 -7.54 0.70
N PRO A 496 40.63 -6.88 -0.07
CA PRO A 496 40.71 -7.05 -1.52
C PRO A 496 40.98 -8.51 -1.96
N GLU A 497 41.52 -9.34 -1.07
CA GLU A 497 41.75 -10.78 -1.28
C GLU A 497 40.56 -11.64 -0.80
N GLY A 498 39.52 -11.02 -0.23
CA GLY A 498 38.31 -11.68 0.26
C GLY A 498 38.37 -12.17 1.71
N SER A 499 39.48 -11.94 2.44
CA SER A 499 39.59 -12.37 3.84
C SER A 499 38.89 -11.41 4.81
N PHE A 500 38.25 -11.90 5.86
CA PHE A 500 37.65 -11.08 6.92
C PHE A 500 38.04 -11.58 8.32
N SER A 501 38.05 -10.66 9.30
CA SER A 501 38.29 -10.96 10.71
C SER A 501 37.49 -10.02 11.61
N ALA A 502 36.71 -10.56 12.54
CA ALA A 502 35.93 -9.83 13.53
C ALA A 502 36.25 -10.35 14.94
N SER A 503 36.16 -9.52 15.98
CA SER A 503 36.50 -9.91 17.35
C SER A 503 35.63 -9.22 18.38
#